data_AF-B6JE96-F1
#
_entry.id   AF-B6JE96-F1
#
_cell.length_a   1.000
_cell.length_b   1.000
_cell.length_c   1.000
_cell.angle_alpha   90.00
_cell.angle_beta   90.00
_cell.angle_gamma   90.00
#
_symmetry.space_group_name_H-M   'P 1'
#
loop_
_entity.id
_entity.type
_entity.pdbx_description
1 polymer ?
#
loop_
_entity_poly.entity_id
_entity_poly.type
_entity_poly.pdbx_seq_one_letter_code
_entity_poly.pdbx_strand_id
1 'polypeptide(L)'
;MASEAKPSNGYDIKKIDGYLDRMQNIEDECASIMGKAMQECKSLREDQKEIKEEAKNAGIRSKVFNELWKARKAVLKSESSLSDLDGDDREQIEEILRHANDDKSFGDTPFGAHLLSVFS
;
A
#
# COMPACT_ATOMS: atom_id res chain seq x y z
N MET A 1 -27.40 -39.98 42.20
CA MET A 1 -26.55 -39.81 41.00
C MET A 1 -27.32 -38.92 40.03
N ALA A 2 -27.30 -37.60 40.24
CA ALA A 2 -27.92 -36.66 39.32
C ALA A 2 -26.88 -36.33 38.25
N SER A 3 -27.16 -36.71 36.99
CA SER A 3 -26.35 -36.32 35.85
C SER A 3 -26.53 -34.83 35.62
N GLU A 4 -25.50 -34.04 35.91
CA GLU A 4 -25.42 -32.64 35.54
C GLU A 4 -25.47 -32.53 34.01
N ALA A 5 -26.58 -32.02 33.49
CA ALA A 5 -26.68 -31.60 32.11
C ALA A 5 -25.75 -30.40 31.90
N LYS A 6 -24.76 -30.54 31.02
CA LYS A 6 -23.85 -29.44 30.63
C LYS A 6 -24.68 -28.22 30.17
N PRO A 7 -24.29 -26.99 30.55
CA PRO A 7 -24.97 -25.79 30.08
C PRO A 7 -24.89 -25.76 28.55
N SER A 8 -26.04 -25.62 27.87
CA SER A 8 -26.02 -25.42 26.43
C SER A 8 -25.32 -24.08 26.17
N ASN A 9 -24.25 -24.11 25.38
CA ASN A 9 -23.53 -22.89 25.00
C ASN A 9 -24.55 -21.97 24.32
N GLY A 10 -24.93 -20.87 24.97
CA GLY A 10 -26.08 -20.01 24.65
C GLY A 10 -26.01 -19.23 23.34
N TYR A 11 -25.51 -19.86 22.28
CA TYR A 11 -25.43 -19.30 20.94
C TYR A 11 -26.75 -19.51 20.20
N ASP A 12 -27.28 -18.42 19.66
CA ASP A 12 -28.42 -18.46 18.75
C ASP A 12 -27.93 -18.85 17.36
N ILE A 13 -28.08 -20.12 17.01
CA ILE A 13 -27.63 -20.69 15.72
C ILE A 13 -28.20 -19.92 14.53
N LYS A 14 -29.45 -19.45 14.62
CA LYS A 14 -30.06 -18.67 13.53
C LYS A 14 -29.37 -17.32 13.33
N LYS A 15 -28.89 -16.70 14.42
CA LYS A 15 -28.10 -15.47 14.32
C LYS A 15 -26.73 -15.75 13.73
N ILE A 16 -26.09 -16.86 14.10
CA ILE A 16 -24.81 -17.28 13.52
C ILE A 16 -24.95 -17.51 12.02
N ASP A 17 -25.95 -18.27 11.58
CA ASP A 17 -26.21 -18.49 10.15
C ASP A 17 -26.43 -17.16 9.42
N GLY A 18 -27.23 -16.25 9.99
CA GLY A 18 -27.42 -14.91 9.42
C GLY A 18 -26.18 -14.00 9.43
N TYR A 19 -25.17 -14.26 10.28
CA TYR A 19 -23.86 -13.59 10.18
C TYR A 19 -23.01 -14.22 9.07
N LEU A 20 -23.02 -15.55 8.96
CA LEU A 20 -22.28 -16.28 7.92
C LEU A 20 -22.80 -15.93 6.52
N ASP A 21 -24.12 -15.88 6.32
CA ASP A 21 -24.73 -15.48 5.04
C ASP A 21 -24.32 -14.05 4.63
N ARG A 22 -24.31 -13.12 5.59
CA ARG A 22 -23.87 -11.74 5.34
C ARG A 22 -22.40 -11.66 4.99
N MET A 23 -21.54 -12.44 5.65
CA MET A 23 -20.13 -12.47 5.30
C MET A 23 -19.91 -13.08 3.92
N GLN A 24 -20.60 -14.18 3.59
CA GLN A 24 -20.51 -14.78 2.26
C GLN A 24 -20.90 -13.77 1.17
N ASN A 25 -21.99 -13.03 1.37
CA ASN A 25 -22.42 -12.02 0.40
C ASN A 25 -21.35 -10.91 0.23
N ILE A 26 -20.75 -10.43 1.32
CA ILE A 26 -19.67 -9.44 1.25
C ILE A 26 -18.45 -10.01 0.54
N GLU A 27 -18.07 -11.26 0.82
CA GLU A 27 -16.95 -11.92 0.15
C GLU A 27 -17.19 -12.10 -1.35
N ASP A 28 -18.42 -12.48 -1.74
CA ASP A 28 -18.81 -12.62 -3.15
C ASP A 28 -18.76 -11.26 -3.88
N GLU A 29 -19.21 -10.18 -3.23
CA GLU A 29 -19.10 -8.83 -3.75
C GLU A 29 -17.64 -8.39 -3.91
N CYS A 30 -16.80 -8.62 -2.89
CA CYS A 30 -15.36 -8.36 -2.96
C CYS A 30 -14.71 -9.15 -4.10
N ALA A 31 -15.01 -10.44 -4.24
CA ALA A 31 -14.48 -11.30 -5.29
C ALA A 31 -14.88 -10.81 -6.68
N SER A 32 -16.15 -10.38 -6.85
CA SER A 32 -16.66 -9.80 -8.09
C SER A 32 -15.92 -8.51 -8.48
N ILE A 33 -15.72 -7.60 -7.51
CA ILE A 33 -14.98 -6.34 -7.73
C ILE A 33 -13.52 -6.64 -8.11
N MET A 34 -12.85 -7.53 -7.37
CA MET A 34 -11.48 -7.92 -7.67
C MET A 34 -11.36 -8.58 -9.05
N GLY A 35 -12.33 -9.41 -9.44
CA GLY A 35 -12.40 -10.03 -10.75
C GLY A 35 -12.47 -9.00 -11.89
N LYS A 36 -13.36 -8.00 -11.77
CA LYS A 36 -13.46 -6.90 -12.73
C LYS A 36 -12.18 -6.07 -12.79
N ALA A 37 -11.64 -5.69 -11.64
CA ALA A 37 -10.38 -4.93 -11.57
C ALA A 37 -9.22 -5.71 -12.22
N MET A 38 -9.14 -7.03 -12.03
CA MET A 38 -8.14 -7.87 -12.70
C MET A 38 -8.31 -7.89 -14.22
N GLN A 39 -9.55 -7.94 -14.71
CA GLN A 39 -9.83 -7.89 -16.15
C GLN A 39 -9.43 -6.55 -16.75
N GLU A 40 -9.80 -5.44 -16.12
CA GLU A 40 -9.45 -4.08 -16.55
C GLU A 40 -7.94 -3.85 -16.52
N CYS A 41 -7.25 -4.36 -15.49
CA CYS A 41 -5.81 -4.25 -15.39
C CYS A 41 -5.04 -5.21 -16.32
N LYS A 42 -5.73 -6.12 -17.04
CA LYS A 42 -5.05 -7.14 -17.84
C LYS A 42 -4.23 -6.53 -18.97
N SER A 43 -4.82 -5.63 -19.75
CA SER A 43 -4.13 -4.93 -20.85
C SER A 43 -2.95 -4.11 -20.32
N LEU A 44 -3.17 -3.35 -19.25
CA LEU A 44 -2.10 -2.56 -18.62
C LEU A 44 -0.94 -3.42 -18.10
N ARG A 45 -1.22 -4.66 -17.66
CA ARG A 45 -0.18 -5.61 -17.27
C ARG A 45 0.55 -6.21 -18.46
N GLU A 46 -0.09 -6.30 -19.62
CA GLU A 46 0.54 -6.69 -20.89
C GLU A 46 1.46 -5.56 -21.36
N ASP A 47 0.99 -4.31 -21.38
CA ASP A 47 1.82 -3.13 -21.71
C ASP A 47 3.06 -3.04 -20.79
N GLN A 48 2.89 -3.28 -19.49
CA GLN A 48 4.01 -3.30 -18.54
C GLN A 48 5.04 -4.42 -18.84
N LYS A 49 4.60 -5.54 -19.41
CA LYS A 49 5.52 -6.60 -19.84
C LYS A 49 6.26 -6.21 -21.11
N GLU A 50 5.57 -5.58 -22.06
CA GLU A 50 6.18 -5.09 -23.29
C GLU A 50 7.31 -4.09 -23.00
N ILE A 51 7.05 -3.10 -22.13
CA ILE A 51 8.07 -2.13 -21.68
C ILE A 51 9.29 -2.82 -21.07
N LYS A 52 9.10 -3.92 -20.31
CA LYS A 52 10.21 -4.67 -19.71
C LYS A 52 11.01 -5.44 -20.76
N GLU A 53 10.36 -5.99 -21.77
CA GLU A 53 11.05 -6.63 -22.89
C GLU A 53 11.77 -5.61 -23.77
N GLU A 54 11.20 -4.42 -24.01
CA GLU A 54 11.89 -3.31 -24.67
C GLU A 54 13.17 -2.90 -23.92
N ALA A 55 13.08 -2.71 -22.61
CA ALA A 55 14.24 -2.38 -21.77
C ALA A 55 15.32 -3.47 -21.86
N LYS A 56 14.91 -4.74 -21.88
CA LYS A 56 15.81 -5.89 -22.04
C LYS A 56 16.45 -5.93 -23.42
N ASN A 57 15.69 -5.66 -24.49
CA ASN A 57 16.19 -5.54 -25.86
C ASN A 57 17.16 -4.37 -26.03
N ALA A 58 16.99 -3.30 -25.23
CA ALA A 58 17.94 -2.19 -25.11
C ALA A 58 19.18 -2.53 -24.26
N GLY A 59 19.32 -3.78 -23.80
CA GLY A 59 20.48 -4.26 -23.03
C GLY A 59 20.37 -4.05 -21.51
N ILE A 60 19.24 -3.59 -20.99
CA ILE A 60 19.04 -3.38 -19.56
C ILE A 60 18.63 -4.71 -18.91
N ARG A 61 19.42 -5.20 -17.95
CA ARG A 61 19.07 -6.41 -17.20
C ARG A 61 17.75 -6.20 -16.45
N SER A 62 16.81 -7.14 -16.58
CA SER A 62 15.47 -7.02 -15.99
C SER A 62 15.48 -6.78 -14.48
N LYS A 63 16.44 -7.37 -13.75
CA LYS A 63 16.61 -7.11 -12.30
C LYS A 63 16.94 -5.65 -12.03
N VAL A 64 17.86 -5.05 -12.79
CA VAL A 64 18.25 -3.63 -12.64
C VAL A 64 17.07 -2.72 -12.94
N PHE A 65 16.36 -2.96 -14.06
CA PHE A 65 15.18 -2.17 -14.42
C PHE A 65 14.08 -2.25 -13.35
N ASN A 66 13.81 -3.46 -12.82
CA ASN A 66 12.80 -3.64 -11.77
C ASN A 66 13.18 -2.91 -10.48
N GLU A 67 14.45 -2.92 -10.05
CA GLU A 67 14.88 -2.18 -8.86
C GLU A 67 14.81 -0.66 -9.07
N LEU A 68 15.19 -0.15 -10.24
CA LEU A 68 15.03 1.26 -10.58
C LEU A 68 13.56 1.69 -10.57
N TRP A 69 12.67 0.87 -11.13
CA TRP A 69 11.24 1.13 -11.11
C TRP A 69 10.67 1.13 -9.68
N LYS A 70 11.09 0.20 -8.82
CA LYS A 70 10.70 0.19 -7.41
C LYS A 70 11.17 1.45 -6.68
N ALA A 71 12.42 1.87 -6.90
CA ALA A 71 12.96 3.09 -6.31
C ALA A 71 12.14 4.32 -6.73
N ARG A 72 11.84 4.43 -8.03
CA ARG A 72 10.97 5.51 -8.56
C ARG A 72 9.58 5.49 -7.94
N LYS A 73 8.95 4.32 -7.80
CA LYS A 73 7.65 4.20 -7.14
C LYS A 73 7.68 4.65 -5.67
N ALA A 74 8.76 4.38 -4.96
CA ALA A 74 8.91 4.80 -3.57
C ALA A 74 8.97 6.32 -3.44
N VAL A 75 9.72 6.98 -4.34
CA VAL A 75 9.78 8.45 -4.44
C VAL A 75 8.41 9.04 -4.71
N LEU A 76 7.72 8.60 -5.76
CA LEU A 76 6.38 9.11 -6.10
C LEU A 76 5.37 8.91 -4.98
N LYS A 77 5.45 7.78 -4.27
CA LYS A 77 4.57 7.53 -3.11
C LYS A 77 4.89 8.48 -1.97
N SER A 78 6.18 8.72 -1.69
CA SER A 78 6.63 9.67 -0.68
C SER A 78 6.10 11.07 -1.00
N GLU A 79 6.29 11.54 -2.23
CA GLU A 79 5.79 12.84 -2.70
C GLU A 79 4.27 12.98 -2.51
N SER A 80 3.49 11.96 -2.94
CA SER A 80 2.03 11.96 -2.75
C SER A 80 1.64 11.99 -1.27
N SER A 81 2.32 11.22 -0.42
CA SER A 81 2.01 11.20 1.01
C SER A 81 2.33 12.53 1.69
N LEU A 82 3.34 13.26 1.21
CA LEU A 82 3.70 14.58 1.72
C LEU A 82 2.79 15.68 1.17
N SER A 83 2.28 15.54 -0.05
CA SER A 83 1.32 16.50 -0.63
C SER A 83 -0.07 16.43 0.01
N ASP A 84 -0.42 15.27 0.57
CA ASP A 84 -1.71 15.04 1.24
C ASP A 84 -1.75 15.59 2.67
N LEU A 85 -0.62 16.10 3.18
CA LEU A 85 -0.55 16.73 4.50
C LEU A 85 -1.24 18.09 4.50
N ASP A 86 -1.93 18.39 5.60
CA ASP A 86 -2.52 19.70 5.82
C ASP A 86 -1.48 20.73 6.29
N GLY A 87 -1.89 21.99 6.40
CA GLY A 87 -0.98 23.12 6.68
C GLY A 87 -0.19 22.94 7.97
N ASP A 88 -0.83 22.49 9.04
CA ASP A 88 -0.20 22.34 10.35
C ASP A 88 0.80 21.16 10.36
N ASP A 89 0.43 20.01 9.78
CA ASP A 89 1.33 18.84 9.68
C ASP A 89 2.53 19.14 8.76
N ARG A 90 2.30 19.88 7.68
CA ARG A 90 3.35 20.30 6.75
C ARG A 90 4.34 21.24 7.41
N GLU A 91 3.86 22.26 8.14
CA GLU A 91 4.70 23.21 8.86
C GLU A 91 5.56 22.51 9.92
N GLN A 92 4.99 21.52 10.62
CA GLN A 92 5.72 20.72 11.61
C GLN A 92 6.84 19.89 10.97
N ILE A 93 6.60 19.26 9.81
CA ILE A 93 7.64 18.54 9.08
C ILE A 93 8.74 19.49 8.60
N GLU A 94 8.39 20.66 8.09
CA GLU A 94 9.35 21.68 7.65
C GLU A 94 10.20 22.22 8.82
N GLU A 95 9.62 22.38 10.01
CA GLU A 95 10.34 22.72 11.24
C GLU A 95 11.31 21.61 11.67
N ILE A 96 10.86 20.35 11.67
CA ILE A 96 11.71 19.19 11.98
C ILE A 96 12.87 19.08 10.98
N LEU A 97 12.62 19.27 9.68
CA LEU A 97 13.65 19.22 8.64
C LEU A 97 14.67 20.37 8.78
N ARG A 98 14.23 21.56 9.18
CA ARG A 98 15.13 22.69 9.47
C ARG A 98 16.06 22.38 10.64
N HIS A 99 15.55 21.84 11.73
CA HIS A 99 16.37 21.47 12.89
C HIS A 99 17.26 20.25 12.63
N ALA A 100 16.82 19.31 11.79
CA ALA A 100 17.62 18.14 11.42
C ALA A 100 18.82 18.49 10.51
N ASN A 101 18.80 19.65 9.84
CA ASN A 101 19.95 20.13 9.06
C ASN A 101 21.06 20.73 9.93
N ASP A 102 20.74 21.24 11.12
CA ASP A 102 21.75 21.75 12.06
C ASP A 102 22.62 20.61 12.61
N ASP A 103 22.05 19.41 12.71
CA ASP A 103 22.74 18.18 13.07
C ASP A 103 23.09 17.42 11.77
N LYS A 104 24.21 17.81 11.13
CA LYS A 104 24.71 17.42 9.78
C LYS A 104 24.60 15.94 9.34
N SER A 105 24.13 15.04 10.19
CA SER A 105 23.90 13.64 9.87
C SER A 105 22.63 13.37 9.06
N PHE A 106 21.56 14.16 9.21
CA PHE A 106 20.25 13.80 8.65
C PHE A 106 20.06 14.29 7.20
N GLY A 107 20.42 15.55 6.92
CA GLY A 107 20.35 16.15 5.58
C GLY A 107 21.27 15.48 4.55
N ASP A 108 22.39 14.91 5.00
CA ASP A 108 23.35 14.18 4.15
C ASP A 108 22.88 12.77 3.79
N THR A 109 21.80 12.27 4.40
CA THR A 109 21.23 10.99 3.99
C THR A 109 20.46 11.13 2.68
N PRO A 110 20.41 10.09 1.82
CA PRO A 110 19.58 10.10 0.61
C PRO A 110 18.09 10.38 0.90
N PHE A 111 17.62 10.03 2.10
CA PHE A 111 16.25 10.31 2.54
C PHE A 111 16.05 11.77 2.95
N GLY A 112 16.95 12.34 3.76
CA GLY A 112 16.92 13.75 4.14
C GLY A 112 17.01 14.68 2.93
N ALA A 113 17.92 14.40 1.99
CA ALA A 113 18.03 15.14 0.74
C ALA A 113 16.74 15.10 -0.10
N HIS A 114 16.06 13.95 -0.15
CA HIS A 114 14.78 13.83 -0.85
C HIS A 114 13.67 14.65 -0.17
N LEU A 115 13.52 14.56 1.15
CA LEU A 115 12.52 15.35 1.88
C LEU A 115 12.74 16.86 1.67
N LEU A 116 13.99 17.32 1.75
CA LEU A 116 14.33 18.71 1.49
C LEU A 116 13.98 19.15 0.05
N SER A 117 14.11 18.26 -0.94
CA SER A 117 13.71 18.58 -2.32
C SER A 117 12.20 18.71 -2.53
N VAL A 118 11.39 18.10 -1.66
CA VAL A 118 9.91 18.13 -1.77
C VAL A 118 9.33 19.36 -1.06
N PHE A 119 10.00 19.84 -0.01
CA PHE A 119 9.57 21.00 0.79
C PHE A 119 10.32 22.31 0.48
N SER A 120 11.31 22.29 -0.41
CA SER A 120 12.00 23.49 -0.93
C SER A 120 11.25 24.13 -2.09
#